data_AF-A0A818LZN6-F1
#
_entry.id   AF-A0A818LZN6-F1
#
_cell.length_a   1.000
_cell.length_b   1.000
_cell.length_c   1.000
_cell.angle_alpha   90.00
_cell.angle_beta   90.00
_cell.angle_gamma   90.00
#
_symmetry.space_group_name_H-M   'P 1'
#
loop_
_entity.id
_entity.type
_entity.pdbx_description
1 polymer ?
#
loop_
_entity_poly.entity_id
_entity_poly.type
_entity_poly.pdbx_seq_one_letter_code
_entity_poly.pdbx_strand_id
1 'polypeptide(L)'
;MVILLIYTSQVQVTHTITVNTPLLEVYSSLYEKYAETLTCPCTNIAIEQQEFISLIPTFHQICHSDFVTSNWLSYLNAVSRYLLSSDFRETGSLLFQILTSFCQLAQDAINSSLPKFYSTRFVSNHVTDIKLLNKESQSRIQLYILTTANEFAYSFDFIRDATFLNALLSGLLTNFNFGIAGYDSYLSGYRLSQMPKSYNQSYNCDCSLTASCVSSAAISDNITGDVLFVIPGLYTGCQLVEAMRQSNLECLYNQTCLNQIHNYIQSPVSFNITALNTSVFSRYNPSTTISQLLANLMVESWVQNVSYSAYYHQCQPIQCTYMKIEKNEAIYIITTSIGLFGGLYKVLYFLTPIIVEIIRRRRGKVNSIVVITIRRTT
;
A
#
# COMPACT_ATOMS: atom_id res chain seq x y z
N MET A 1 -14.34 49.83 41.34
CA MET A 1 -14.20 50.33 39.96
C MET A 1 -13.02 49.71 39.24
N VAL A 2 -11.81 49.83 39.81
CA VAL A 2 -10.57 49.26 39.23
C VAL A 2 -10.66 47.75 39.04
N ILE A 3 -11.23 47.02 40.00
CA ILE A 3 -11.38 45.55 39.94
C ILE A 3 -12.26 45.11 38.75
N LEU A 4 -13.37 45.81 38.48
CA LEU A 4 -14.28 45.50 37.36
C LEU A 4 -13.67 45.83 36.01
N LEU A 5 -12.92 46.94 35.90
CA LEU A 5 -12.18 47.30 34.68
C LEU A 5 -11.02 46.35 34.40
N ILE A 6 -10.29 45.94 35.43
CA ILE A 6 -9.25 44.92 35.31
C ILE A 6 -9.90 43.62 34.87
N TYR A 7 -10.98 43.20 35.50
CA TYR A 7 -11.70 41.98 35.14
C TYR A 7 -12.19 42.00 33.69
N THR A 8 -12.91 43.04 33.24
CA THR A 8 -13.40 43.13 31.86
C THR A 8 -12.29 43.26 30.81
N SER A 9 -11.12 43.81 31.18
CA SER A 9 -9.93 43.84 30.31
C SER A 9 -9.25 42.48 30.13
N GLN A 10 -9.45 41.56 31.09
CA GLN A 10 -8.89 40.21 31.09
C GLN A 10 -9.87 39.18 30.51
N VAL A 11 -11.15 39.53 30.34
CA VAL A 11 -12.12 38.68 29.64
C VAL A 11 -11.73 38.56 28.17
N GLN A 12 -11.47 37.33 27.77
CA GLN A 12 -11.21 36.96 26.38
C GLN A 12 -12.53 36.54 25.73
N VAL A 13 -12.73 36.96 24.49
CA VAL A 13 -13.87 36.58 23.67
C VAL A 13 -13.38 35.72 22.52
N THR A 14 -14.08 34.61 22.31
CA THR A 14 -13.80 33.70 21.19
C THR A 14 -14.69 34.08 20.02
N HIS A 15 -14.07 34.44 18.90
CA HIS A 15 -14.74 34.71 17.64
C HIS A 15 -14.56 33.54 16.68
N THR A 16 -15.64 33.08 16.08
CA THR A 16 -15.57 32.12 14.97
C THR A 16 -15.40 32.88 13.66
N ILE A 17 -14.32 32.60 12.95
CA ILE A 17 -14.02 33.19 11.64
C ILE A 17 -14.24 32.13 10.56
N THR A 18 -14.94 32.50 9.49
CA THR A 18 -15.25 31.63 8.35
C THR A 18 -14.52 32.10 7.10
N VAL A 19 -13.87 31.17 6.40
CA VAL A 19 -13.23 31.40 5.09
C VAL A 19 -13.88 30.47 4.07
N ASN A 20 -14.49 31.03 3.02
CA ASN A 20 -15.19 30.25 2.00
C ASN A 20 -14.21 29.71 0.96
N THR A 21 -14.41 28.46 0.53
CA THR A 21 -13.65 27.78 -0.54
C THR A 21 -12.14 28.05 -0.50
N PRO A 22 -11.45 27.74 0.61
CA PRO A 22 -10.05 28.09 0.77
C PRO A 22 -9.16 27.30 -0.21
N LEU A 23 -8.14 27.97 -0.74
CA LEU A 23 -7.05 27.31 -1.44
C LEU A 23 -6.14 26.58 -0.44
N LEU A 24 -5.38 25.59 -0.92
CA LEU A 24 -4.49 24.78 -0.09
C LEU A 24 -3.49 25.63 0.72
N GLU A 25 -2.93 26.69 0.13
CA GLU A 25 -2.01 27.61 0.80
C GLU A 25 -2.70 28.35 1.96
N VAL A 26 -3.94 28.79 1.75
CA VAL A 26 -4.75 29.45 2.78
C VAL A 26 -5.04 28.47 3.92
N TYR A 27 -5.48 27.25 3.60
CA TYR A 27 -5.68 26.21 4.61
C TYR A 27 -4.40 25.91 5.40
N SER A 28 -3.27 25.78 4.71
CA SER A 28 -1.98 25.47 5.36
C SER A 28 -1.60 26.56 6.37
N SER A 29 -1.74 27.84 5.99
CA SER A 29 -1.48 28.97 6.89
C SER A 29 -2.45 29.03 8.09
N LEU A 30 -3.72 28.67 7.87
CA LEU A 30 -4.71 28.59 8.95
C LEU A 30 -4.41 27.42 9.88
N TYR A 31 -4.01 26.27 9.35
CA TYR A 31 -3.71 25.07 10.12
C TYR A 31 -2.50 25.31 11.02
N GLU A 32 -1.43 25.94 10.53
CA GLU A 32 -0.25 26.29 11.34
C GLU A 32 -0.59 27.13 12.57
N LYS A 33 -1.61 27.99 12.48
CA LYS A 33 -1.97 28.94 13.55
C LYS A 33 -3.14 28.49 14.42
N TYR A 34 -4.05 27.69 13.88
CA TYR A 34 -5.34 27.38 14.50
C TYR A 34 -5.72 25.89 14.45
N ALA A 35 -4.75 24.98 14.27
CA ALA A 35 -4.98 23.53 14.11
C ALA A 35 -6.03 22.92 15.05
N GLU A 36 -6.03 23.28 16.33
CA GLU A 36 -6.93 22.70 17.34
C GLU A 36 -8.41 23.04 17.14
N THR A 37 -8.71 24.15 16.44
CA THR A 37 -10.07 24.68 16.30
C THR A 37 -10.50 24.80 14.84
N LEU A 38 -9.56 24.60 13.90
CA LEU A 38 -9.80 24.67 12.47
C LEU A 38 -10.62 23.46 12.01
N THR A 39 -11.73 23.74 11.34
CA THR A 39 -12.66 22.74 10.82
C THR A 39 -13.04 23.10 9.40
N CYS A 40 -12.83 22.17 8.47
CA CYS A 40 -13.01 22.40 7.04
C CYS A 40 -13.80 21.23 6.42
N PRO A 41 -15.14 21.28 6.37
CA PRO A 41 -15.94 20.22 5.73
C PRO A 41 -15.60 20.04 4.25
N CYS A 42 -15.39 18.79 3.83
CA CYS A 42 -15.18 18.42 2.43
C CYS A 42 -16.52 18.41 1.67
N THR A 43 -16.49 18.78 0.39
CA THR A 43 -17.61 18.51 -0.52
C THR A 43 -17.67 17.02 -0.86
N ASN A 44 -16.52 16.42 -1.17
CA ASN A 44 -16.40 14.99 -1.45
C ASN A 44 -15.89 14.27 -0.21
N ILE A 45 -16.78 13.55 0.48
CA ILE A 45 -16.43 12.84 1.71
C ILE A 45 -15.81 11.46 1.48
N ALA A 46 -15.81 10.96 0.25
CA ALA A 46 -15.33 9.65 -0.11
C ALA A 46 -14.53 9.75 -1.42
N ILE A 47 -13.19 9.66 -1.30
CA ILE A 47 -12.24 9.91 -2.40
C ILE A 47 -11.56 8.58 -2.73
N GLU A 48 -11.54 8.20 -4.01
CA GLU A 48 -10.85 6.98 -4.45
C GLU A 48 -9.34 7.10 -4.23
N GLN A 49 -8.71 6.02 -3.77
CA GLN A 49 -7.28 6.04 -3.42
C GLN A 49 -6.39 6.40 -4.62
N GLN A 50 -6.77 6.02 -5.84
CA GLN A 50 -6.01 6.35 -7.06
C GLN A 50 -5.81 7.85 -7.29
N GLU A 51 -6.69 8.68 -6.74
CA GLU A 51 -6.64 10.13 -6.95
C GLU A 51 -5.44 10.78 -6.23
N PHE A 52 -4.93 10.14 -5.18
CA PHE A 52 -3.88 10.73 -4.34
C PHE A 52 -2.80 9.75 -3.90
N ILE A 53 -2.94 8.45 -4.18
CA ILE A 53 -1.94 7.42 -3.90
C ILE A 53 -1.43 6.84 -5.22
N SER A 54 -0.11 6.76 -5.36
CA SER A 54 0.56 6.02 -6.43
C SER A 54 1.44 4.94 -5.82
N LEU A 55 1.30 3.72 -6.35
CA LEU A 55 2.01 2.53 -5.91
C LEU A 55 2.54 1.77 -7.13
N ILE A 56 3.86 1.69 -7.25
CA ILE A 56 4.53 1.03 -8.39
C ILE A 56 5.50 -0.04 -7.87
N PRO A 57 5.31 -1.33 -8.19
CA PRO A 57 6.24 -2.39 -7.81
C PRO A 57 7.49 -2.37 -8.69
N THR A 58 8.63 -2.68 -8.09
CA THR A 58 9.87 -3.02 -8.81
C THR A 58 10.16 -4.49 -8.54
N PHE A 59 10.09 -5.33 -9.57
CA PHE A 59 10.34 -6.77 -9.45
C PHE A 59 11.84 -7.10 -9.38
N HIS A 60 12.14 -8.25 -8.78
CA HIS A 60 13.49 -8.81 -8.73
C HIS A 60 14.02 -9.03 -10.15
N GLN A 61 15.30 -8.70 -10.38
CA GLN A 61 15.93 -8.71 -11.71
C GLN A 61 15.78 -10.06 -12.45
N ILE A 62 15.68 -11.17 -11.70
CA ILE A 62 15.41 -12.51 -12.24
C ILE A 62 14.18 -12.54 -13.16
N CYS A 63 13.12 -11.79 -12.82
CA CYS A 63 11.87 -11.76 -13.58
C CYS A 63 11.95 -10.98 -14.90
N HIS A 64 13.07 -10.30 -15.14
CA HIS A 64 13.36 -9.57 -16.37
C HIS A 64 14.68 -10.04 -17.03
N SER A 65 15.24 -11.15 -16.54
CA SER A 65 16.49 -11.70 -17.03
C SER A 65 16.29 -12.74 -18.12
N ASP A 66 17.38 -13.14 -18.76
CA ASP A 66 17.39 -14.21 -19.75
C ASP A 66 16.82 -15.53 -19.23
N PHE A 67 16.94 -15.79 -17.92
CA PHE A 67 16.53 -17.04 -17.27
C PHE A 67 15.02 -17.30 -17.29
N VAL A 68 14.20 -16.29 -17.58
CA VAL A 68 12.75 -16.45 -17.70
C VAL A 68 12.26 -16.37 -19.15
N THR A 69 13.18 -16.29 -20.12
CA THR A 69 12.86 -16.14 -21.55
C THR A 69 12.69 -17.49 -22.24
N SER A 70 11.91 -17.51 -23.33
CA SER A 70 11.75 -18.70 -24.18
C SER A 70 13.06 -19.19 -24.80
N ASN A 71 14.03 -18.30 -25.05
CA ASN A 71 15.32 -18.66 -25.61
C ASN A 71 16.13 -19.54 -24.64
N TRP A 72 16.17 -19.17 -23.35
CA TRP A 72 16.82 -19.97 -22.32
C TRP A 72 16.14 -21.34 -22.15
N LEU A 73 14.80 -21.36 -22.09
CA LEU A 73 14.03 -22.60 -21.98
C LEU A 73 14.29 -23.53 -23.18
N SER A 74 14.33 -22.96 -24.39
CA SER A 74 14.60 -23.72 -25.63
C SER A 74 16.03 -24.25 -25.66
N TYR A 75 17.00 -23.46 -25.19
CA TYR A 75 18.40 -23.86 -25.07
C TYR A 75 18.56 -25.08 -24.15
N LEU A 76 17.92 -25.06 -22.98
CA LEU A 76 17.92 -26.18 -22.03
C LEU A 76 17.20 -27.42 -22.56
N ASN A 77 16.12 -27.25 -23.33
CA ASN A 77 15.29 -28.36 -23.81
C ASN A 77 15.86 -29.08 -25.06
N ALA A 78 16.85 -28.50 -25.73
CA ALA A 78 17.42 -29.05 -26.97
C ALA A 78 18.42 -30.20 -26.76
N VAL A 79 18.56 -30.72 -25.54
CA VAL A 79 19.47 -31.81 -25.18
C VAL A 79 18.86 -33.19 -25.47
N SER A 80 19.70 -34.16 -25.85
CA SER A 80 19.31 -35.56 -26.10
C SER A 80 18.94 -36.30 -24.79
N ARG A 81 17.82 -37.04 -24.81
CA ARG A 81 17.04 -37.43 -23.62
C ARG A 81 17.20 -38.88 -23.12
N TYR A 82 18.43 -39.39 -23.05
CA TYR A 82 18.69 -40.72 -22.47
C TYR A 82 19.21 -40.64 -21.04
N LEU A 83 18.57 -39.81 -20.21
CA LEU A 83 19.11 -39.42 -18.90
C LEU A 83 18.22 -39.84 -17.74
N LEU A 84 18.82 -39.91 -16.56
CA LEU A 84 18.11 -40.09 -15.31
C LEU A 84 17.07 -38.97 -15.16
N SER A 85 15.82 -39.33 -14.87
CA SER A 85 14.71 -38.40 -14.61
C SER A 85 14.97 -37.30 -13.56
N SER A 86 16.00 -37.41 -12.73
CA SER A 86 16.43 -36.38 -11.77
C SER A 86 17.60 -35.51 -12.26
N ASP A 87 18.21 -35.85 -13.41
CA ASP A 87 19.30 -35.09 -14.01
C ASP A 87 18.81 -33.69 -14.39
N PHE A 88 19.67 -32.68 -14.19
CA PHE A 88 19.35 -31.30 -14.52
C PHE A 88 19.07 -31.10 -16.01
N ARG A 89 19.67 -31.87 -16.92
CA ARG A 89 19.39 -31.76 -18.35
C ARG A 89 17.96 -32.20 -18.70
N GLU A 90 17.33 -33.04 -17.88
CA GLU A 90 15.91 -33.41 -18.02
C GLU A 90 14.98 -32.41 -17.31
N THR A 91 15.38 -31.96 -16.12
CA THR A 91 14.50 -31.17 -15.23
C THR A 91 14.67 -29.66 -15.38
N GLY A 92 15.80 -29.20 -15.91
CA GLY A 92 16.22 -27.80 -15.91
C GLY A 92 15.26 -26.88 -16.66
N SER A 93 14.86 -27.25 -17.88
CA SER A 93 13.91 -26.44 -18.66
C SER A 93 12.58 -26.23 -17.91
N LEU A 94 12.09 -27.27 -17.22
CA LEU A 94 10.87 -27.18 -16.42
C LEU A 94 11.06 -26.39 -15.12
N LEU A 95 12.21 -26.50 -14.46
CA LEU A 95 12.54 -25.67 -13.29
C LEU A 95 12.50 -24.17 -13.65
N PHE A 96 13.13 -23.79 -14.76
CA PHE A 96 13.09 -22.41 -15.23
C PHE A 96 11.71 -21.99 -15.77
N GLN A 97 10.94 -22.92 -16.35
CA GLN A 97 9.54 -22.64 -16.70
C GLN A 97 8.70 -22.33 -15.45
N ILE A 98 8.90 -23.06 -14.35
CA ILE A 98 8.25 -22.78 -13.06
C ILE A 98 8.68 -21.41 -12.54
N LEU A 99 9.97 -21.06 -12.63
CA LEU A 99 10.46 -19.73 -12.25
C LEU A 99 9.82 -18.62 -13.09
N THR A 100 9.66 -18.82 -14.40
CA THR A 100 8.89 -17.90 -15.27
C THR A 100 7.46 -17.77 -14.78
N SER A 101 6.79 -18.88 -14.48
CA SER A 101 5.42 -18.85 -13.95
C SER A 101 5.32 -18.15 -12.61
N PHE A 102 6.30 -18.28 -11.71
CA PHE A 102 6.34 -17.55 -10.45
C PHE A 102 6.38 -16.04 -10.66
N CYS A 103 7.23 -15.55 -11.57
CA CYS A 103 7.29 -14.13 -11.91
C CYS A 103 5.97 -13.64 -12.52
N GLN A 104 5.39 -14.39 -13.46
CA GLN A 104 4.13 -14.04 -14.12
C GLN A 104 2.96 -14.00 -13.13
N LEU A 105 2.77 -15.06 -12.34
CA LEU A 105 1.66 -15.16 -11.40
C LEU A 105 1.76 -14.12 -10.27
N ALA A 106 2.97 -13.79 -9.82
CA ALA A 106 3.16 -12.72 -8.86
C ALA A 106 2.80 -11.35 -9.45
N GLN A 107 3.17 -11.10 -10.71
CA GLN A 107 2.78 -9.89 -11.43
C GLN A 107 1.26 -9.83 -11.65
N ASP A 108 0.63 -10.93 -12.01
CA ASP A 108 -0.82 -11.02 -12.22
C ASP A 108 -1.60 -10.82 -10.90
N ALA A 109 -1.09 -11.32 -9.78
CA ALA A 109 -1.66 -11.07 -8.46
C ALA A 109 -1.68 -9.57 -8.13
N ILE A 110 -0.62 -8.83 -8.48
CA ILE A 110 -0.58 -7.38 -8.29
C ILE A 110 -1.51 -6.68 -9.30
N ASN A 111 -1.42 -7.02 -10.58
CA ASN A 111 -2.24 -6.40 -11.63
C ASN A 111 -3.75 -6.58 -11.41
N SER A 112 -4.17 -7.68 -10.81
CA SER A 112 -5.58 -7.97 -10.51
C SER A 112 -6.09 -7.35 -9.20
N SER A 113 -5.19 -7.12 -8.23
CA SER A 113 -5.54 -6.59 -6.91
C SER A 113 -5.38 -5.07 -6.81
N LEU A 114 -4.40 -4.48 -7.52
CA LEU A 114 -4.11 -3.05 -7.46
C LEU A 114 -5.29 -2.18 -7.90
N PRO A 115 -6.04 -2.49 -8.98
CA PRO A 115 -7.25 -1.74 -9.34
C PRO A 115 -8.33 -1.77 -8.24
N LYS A 116 -8.43 -2.87 -7.49
CA LYS A 116 -9.36 -2.97 -6.35
C LYS A 116 -8.92 -2.04 -5.23
N PHE A 117 -7.63 -2.01 -4.91
CA PHE A 117 -7.06 -1.06 -3.94
C PHE A 117 -7.33 0.40 -4.36
N TYR A 118 -7.05 0.73 -5.61
CA TYR A 118 -7.22 2.07 -6.18
C TYR A 118 -8.66 2.57 -6.20
N SER A 119 -9.63 1.68 -6.41
CA SER A 119 -11.07 1.99 -6.35
C SER A 119 -11.64 2.05 -4.94
N THR A 120 -10.93 1.56 -3.92
CA THR A 120 -11.39 1.72 -2.53
C THR A 120 -11.35 3.20 -2.14
N ARG A 121 -12.28 3.63 -1.27
CA ARG A 121 -12.45 5.03 -0.91
C ARG A 121 -11.86 5.35 0.46
N PHE A 122 -11.10 6.43 0.52
CA PHE A 122 -10.77 7.12 1.76
C PHE A 122 -11.94 8.00 2.18
N VAL A 123 -12.46 7.80 3.39
CA VAL A 123 -13.67 8.48 3.87
C VAL A 123 -13.32 9.47 4.97
N SER A 124 -13.59 10.74 4.72
CA SER A 124 -13.47 11.81 5.72
C SER A 124 -14.49 12.90 5.44
N ASN A 125 -15.16 13.38 6.48
CA ASN A 125 -16.11 14.49 6.39
C ASN A 125 -15.44 15.87 6.44
N HIS A 126 -14.18 15.95 6.87
CA HIS A 126 -13.39 17.18 6.93
C HIS A 126 -12.03 16.97 6.26
N VAL A 127 -11.37 18.07 5.91
CA VAL A 127 -9.97 18.04 5.45
C VAL A 127 -9.13 17.35 6.53
N THR A 128 -8.59 16.18 6.19
CA THR A 128 -7.67 15.43 7.04
C THR A 128 -6.32 16.13 7.06
N ASP A 129 -5.66 16.18 8.22
CA ASP A 129 -4.31 16.74 8.30
C ASP A 129 -3.30 15.86 7.55
N ILE A 130 -2.23 16.47 7.08
CA ILE A 130 -1.22 15.79 6.26
C ILE A 130 -0.56 14.61 6.99
N LYS A 131 -0.35 14.71 8.31
CA LYS A 131 0.29 13.62 9.07
C LYS A 131 -0.66 12.44 9.22
N LEU A 132 -1.93 12.67 9.53
CA LEU A 132 -2.93 11.60 9.61
C LEU A 132 -3.20 10.99 8.24
N LEU A 133 -3.34 11.78 7.18
CA LEU A 133 -3.50 11.25 5.82
C LEU A 133 -2.35 10.32 5.45
N ASN A 134 -1.10 10.76 5.66
CA ASN A 134 0.07 9.96 5.38
C ASN A 134 0.11 8.68 6.22
N LYS A 135 -0.18 8.77 7.52
CA LYS A 135 -0.20 7.61 8.42
C LYS A 135 -1.26 6.59 8.01
N GLU A 136 -2.47 7.04 7.73
CA GLU A 136 -3.55 6.15 7.29
C GLU A 136 -3.29 5.56 5.91
N SER A 137 -2.76 6.36 4.97
CA SER A 137 -2.40 5.88 3.63
C SER A 137 -1.31 4.83 3.69
N GLN A 138 -0.25 5.05 4.47
CA GLN A 138 0.82 4.07 4.68
C GLN A 138 0.29 2.77 5.30
N SER A 139 -0.58 2.86 6.31
CA SER A 139 -1.22 1.69 6.91
C SER A 139 -2.04 0.89 5.89
N ARG A 140 -2.82 1.59 5.04
CA ARG A 140 -3.62 0.95 3.98
C ARG A 140 -2.75 0.32 2.89
N ILE A 141 -1.67 0.99 2.47
CA ILE A 141 -0.71 0.45 1.50
C ILE A 141 -0.05 -0.81 2.05
N GLN A 142 0.40 -0.79 3.31
CA GLN A 142 1.01 -1.96 3.96
C GLN A 142 0.03 -3.13 4.07
N LEU A 143 -1.22 -2.84 4.48
CA LEU A 143 -2.27 -3.85 4.53
C LEU A 143 -2.55 -4.44 3.15
N TYR A 144 -2.62 -3.61 2.09
CA TYR A 144 -2.77 -4.07 0.72
C TYR A 144 -1.65 -5.02 0.31
N ILE A 145 -0.38 -4.60 0.45
CA ILE A 145 0.79 -5.40 0.08
C ILE A 145 0.78 -6.74 0.82
N LEU A 146 0.51 -6.73 2.14
CA LEU A 146 0.48 -7.94 2.95
C LEU A 146 -0.66 -8.88 2.56
N THR A 147 -1.87 -8.35 2.39
CA THR A 147 -3.04 -9.16 2.04
C THR A 147 -2.89 -9.77 0.65
N THR A 148 -2.41 -9.02 -0.34
CA THR A 148 -2.18 -9.55 -1.69
C THR A 148 -1.12 -10.66 -1.69
N ALA A 149 -0.02 -10.49 -0.95
CA ALA A 149 1.00 -11.52 -0.82
C ALA A 149 0.45 -12.79 -0.13
N ASN A 150 -0.35 -12.62 0.92
CA ASN A 150 -0.96 -13.73 1.64
C ASN A 150 -1.99 -14.48 0.78
N GLU A 151 -2.87 -13.77 0.07
CA GLU A 151 -3.86 -14.40 -0.83
C GLU A 151 -3.19 -15.21 -1.94
N PHE A 152 -2.10 -14.69 -2.50
CA PHE A 152 -1.26 -15.43 -3.45
C PHE A 152 -0.68 -16.69 -2.81
N ALA A 153 -0.06 -16.58 -1.62
CA ALA A 153 0.52 -17.71 -0.92
C ALA A 153 -0.52 -18.79 -0.57
N TYR A 154 -1.70 -18.41 -0.09
CA TYR A 154 -2.79 -19.34 0.21
C TYR A 154 -3.28 -20.09 -1.04
N SER A 155 -3.43 -19.37 -2.16
CA SER A 155 -3.83 -19.98 -3.43
C SER A 155 -2.80 -20.99 -3.91
N PHE A 156 -1.52 -20.66 -3.76
CA PHE A 156 -0.40 -21.52 -4.12
C PHE A 156 -0.32 -22.76 -3.22
N ASP A 157 -0.41 -22.59 -1.89
CA ASP A 157 -0.39 -23.68 -0.92
C ASP A 157 -1.56 -24.65 -1.15
N PHE A 158 -2.76 -24.13 -1.43
CA PHE A 158 -3.91 -24.97 -1.78
C PHE A 158 -3.64 -25.85 -3.00
N ILE A 159 -3.07 -25.30 -4.08
CA ILE A 159 -2.74 -26.05 -5.30
C ILE A 159 -1.69 -27.12 -4.99
N ARG A 160 -0.65 -26.78 -4.20
CA ARG A 160 0.39 -27.71 -3.81
C ARG A 160 -0.18 -28.89 -3.01
N ASP A 161 -0.97 -28.59 -1.99
CA ASP A 161 -1.53 -29.59 -1.10
C ASP A 161 -2.53 -30.47 -1.86
N ALA A 162 -3.37 -29.88 -2.72
CA ALA A 162 -4.25 -30.64 -3.60
C ALA A 162 -3.47 -31.56 -4.55
N THR A 163 -2.37 -31.08 -5.14
CA THR A 163 -1.53 -31.88 -6.05
C THR A 163 -0.93 -33.08 -5.34
N PHE A 164 -0.40 -32.86 -4.13
CA PHE A 164 0.21 -33.92 -3.33
C PHE A 164 -0.81 -34.94 -2.80
N LEU A 165 -1.91 -34.47 -2.21
CA LEU A 165 -2.93 -35.34 -1.59
C LEU A 165 -3.68 -36.19 -2.63
N ASN A 166 -3.78 -35.72 -3.87
CA ASN A 166 -4.32 -36.51 -4.98
C ASN A 166 -3.28 -37.45 -5.62
N ALA A 167 -2.06 -37.52 -5.07
CA ALA A 167 -0.97 -38.35 -5.56
C ALA A 167 -0.71 -38.20 -7.07
N LEU A 168 -0.82 -36.97 -7.59
CA LEU A 168 -0.67 -36.73 -9.03
C LEU A 168 0.74 -37.07 -9.50
N LEU A 169 0.83 -37.90 -10.53
CA LEU A 169 2.10 -38.33 -11.12
C LEU A 169 2.76 -37.18 -11.88
N SER A 170 4.05 -36.95 -11.61
CA SER A 170 4.86 -36.01 -12.38
C SER A 170 5.08 -36.56 -13.79
N GLY A 171 4.96 -35.71 -14.82
CA GLY A 171 5.23 -36.10 -16.20
C GLY A 171 6.69 -36.53 -16.44
N LEU A 172 7.63 -36.05 -15.64
CA LEU A 172 9.04 -36.50 -15.66
C LEU A 172 9.31 -37.67 -14.70
N LEU A 173 8.26 -38.24 -14.10
CA LEU A 173 8.39 -39.33 -13.13
C LEU A 173 9.28 -38.96 -11.94
N THR A 174 9.36 -37.68 -11.57
CA THR A 174 10.21 -37.19 -10.48
C THR A 174 9.70 -37.60 -9.10
N ASN A 175 8.43 -37.99 -8.97
CA ASN A 175 7.85 -38.45 -7.71
C ASN A 175 7.70 -39.98 -7.60
N PHE A 176 7.56 -40.70 -8.72
CA PHE A 176 7.39 -42.16 -8.72
C PHE A 176 8.21 -42.82 -9.82
N ASN A 177 8.82 -43.95 -9.50
CA ASN A 177 9.37 -44.89 -10.48
C ASN A 177 8.30 -45.90 -10.90
N PHE A 178 8.33 -46.26 -12.17
CA PHE A 178 7.52 -47.34 -12.72
C PHE A 178 8.40 -48.55 -13.01
N GLY A 179 7.94 -49.71 -12.58
CA GLY A 179 8.59 -50.98 -12.86
C GLY A 179 7.56 -52.02 -13.31
N ILE A 180 8.03 -53.04 -14.00
CA ILE A 180 7.23 -54.24 -14.26
C ILE A 180 7.57 -55.24 -13.16
N ALA A 181 6.61 -55.51 -12.27
CA ALA A 181 6.74 -56.58 -11.29
C ALA A 181 6.58 -57.95 -11.98
N GLY A 182 7.03 -59.01 -11.29
CA GLY A 182 7.03 -60.38 -11.82
C GLY A 182 5.67 -60.83 -12.37
N TYR A 183 5.70 -61.80 -13.29
CA TYR A 183 4.49 -62.37 -13.89
C TYR A 183 3.58 -62.96 -12.81
N ASP A 184 2.35 -62.49 -12.77
CA ASP A 184 1.32 -63.00 -11.89
C ASP A 184 0.54 -64.10 -12.60
N SER A 185 0.76 -65.35 -12.19
CA SER A 185 0.09 -66.51 -12.75
C SER A 185 -1.42 -66.52 -12.53
N TYR A 186 -1.94 -65.81 -11.51
CA TYR A 186 -3.37 -65.74 -11.22
C TYR A 186 -4.10 -64.74 -12.13
N LEU A 187 -3.45 -63.63 -12.46
CA LEU A 187 -3.98 -62.60 -13.37
C LEU A 187 -3.57 -62.81 -14.82
N SER A 188 -2.73 -63.81 -15.11
CA SER A 188 -2.15 -64.09 -16.42
C SER A 188 -1.50 -62.86 -17.06
N GLY A 189 -0.70 -62.12 -16.28
CA GLY A 189 -0.12 -60.87 -16.74
C GLY A 189 0.97 -60.30 -15.83
N TYR A 190 1.65 -59.28 -16.32
CA TYR A 190 2.62 -58.53 -15.52
C TYR A 190 1.93 -57.43 -14.73
N ARG A 191 2.36 -57.23 -13.48
CA ARG A 191 1.87 -56.13 -12.64
C ARG A 191 2.71 -54.89 -12.88
N LEU A 192 2.08 -53.73 -13.04
CA LEU A 192 2.78 -52.46 -13.00
C LEU A 192 3.03 -52.09 -11.53
N SER A 193 4.29 -51.96 -11.15
CA SER A 193 4.70 -51.47 -9.83
C SER A 193 4.96 -49.98 -9.90
N GLN A 194 4.36 -49.25 -8.96
CA GLN A 194 4.63 -47.84 -8.72
C GLN A 194 5.36 -47.73 -7.40
N MET A 195 6.56 -47.16 -7.41
CA MET A 195 7.38 -47.00 -6.21
C MET A 195 7.69 -45.52 -6.03
N PRO A 196 7.36 -44.90 -4.89
CA PRO A 196 7.73 -43.51 -4.65
C PRO A 196 9.24 -43.36 -4.68
N LYS A 197 9.71 -42.21 -5.17
CA LYS A 197 11.13 -41.86 -5.16
C LYS A 197 11.56 -41.34 -3.80
N SER A 198 12.84 -41.51 -3.49
CA SER A 198 13.49 -40.89 -2.35
C SER A 198 14.64 -39.99 -2.81
N TYR A 199 14.75 -38.81 -2.20
CA TYR A 199 15.74 -37.78 -2.56
C TYR A 199 16.79 -37.55 -1.46
N ASN A 200 16.97 -38.50 -0.53
CA ASN A 200 18.11 -38.50 0.37
C ASN A 200 18.71 -39.90 0.54
N GLN A 201 19.99 -39.96 0.95
CA GLN A 201 20.70 -41.22 1.17
C GLN A 201 20.17 -42.01 2.39
N SER A 202 19.41 -41.35 3.28
CA SER A 202 18.89 -41.96 4.52
C SER A 202 17.49 -42.56 4.37
N TYR A 203 16.88 -42.55 3.19
CA TYR A 203 15.47 -42.93 2.92
C TYR A 203 14.41 -42.18 3.76
N ASN A 204 14.80 -41.16 4.51
CA ASN A 204 13.89 -40.40 5.38
C ASN A 204 13.05 -39.36 4.61
N CYS A 205 13.35 -39.15 3.33
CA CYS A 205 12.62 -38.21 2.49
C CYS A 205 12.05 -38.95 1.27
N ASP A 206 10.81 -39.39 1.38
CA ASP A 206 10.09 -40.20 0.39
C ASP A 206 8.87 -39.44 -0.17
N CYS A 207 8.68 -39.51 -1.49
CA CYS A 207 7.64 -38.76 -2.20
C CYS A 207 6.20 -39.19 -1.87
N SER A 208 6.00 -40.34 -1.22
CA SER A 208 4.69 -40.74 -0.66
C SER A 208 4.39 -40.08 0.68
N LEU A 209 5.41 -39.62 1.40
CA LEU A 209 5.27 -39.00 2.72
C LEU A 209 5.18 -37.48 2.63
N THR A 210 5.91 -36.86 1.71
CA THR A 210 5.88 -35.41 1.52
C THR A 210 6.30 -35.00 0.10
N ALA A 211 5.68 -33.94 -0.43
CA ALA A 211 6.05 -33.35 -1.72
C ALA A 211 7.34 -32.51 -1.65
N SER A 212 7.76 -32.07 -0.46
CA SER A 212 8.87 -31.14 -0.29
C SER A 212 10.25 -31.81 -0.29
N CYS A 213 10.33 -33.12 -0.53
CA CYS A 213 11.60 -33.81 -0.62
C CYS A 213 12.40 -33.39 -1.85
N VAL A 214 13.64 -32.97 -1.62
CA VAL A 214 14.54 -32.45 -2.64
C VAL A 214 15.97 -32.95 -2.43
N SER A 215 16.73 -33.00 -3.52
CA SER A 215 18.19 -33.17 -3.56
C SER A 215 18.79 -32.08 -4.43
N SER A 216 20.09 -31.80 -4.28
CA SER A 216 20.76 -30.84 -5.17
C SER A 216 20.58 -31.23 -6.63
N ALA A 217 20.28 -30.24 -7.48
CA ALA A 217 20.21 -30.45 -8.91
C ALA A 217 21.64 -30.73 -9.42
N ALA A 218 21.77 -31.77 -10.22
CA ALA A 218 23.08 -32.22 -10.67
C ALA A 218 23.02 -32.73 -12.10
N ILE A 219 24.16 -32.67 -12.76
CA ILE A 219 24.41 -33.34 -14.02
C ILE A 219 25.21 -34.60 -13.72
N SER A 220 24.68 -35.74 -14.16
CA SER A 220 25.30 -37.05 -13.96
C SER A 220 25.87 -37.59 -15.27
N ASP A 221 26.87 -38.46 -15.17
CA ASP A 221 27.35 -39.20 -16.31
C ASP A 221 26.30 -40.21 -16.78
N ASN A 222 26.06 -40.27 -18.09
CA ASN A 222 24.96 -41.05 -18.65
C ASN A 222 25.16 -42.56 -18.51
N ILE A 223 26.41 -43.01 -18.35
CA ILE A 223 26.78 -44.43 -18.36
C ILE A 223 26.91 -44.95 -16.93
N THR A 224 27.66 -44.21 -16.10
CA THR A 224 27.98 -44.59 -14.73
C THR A 224 26.95 -44.11 -13.71
N GLY A 225 26.21 -43.03 -14.04
CA GLY A 225 25.31 -42.35 -13.10
C GLY A 225 26.03 -41.45 -12.10
N ASP A 226 27.36 -41.37 -12.14
CA ASP A 226 28.16 -40.57 -11.23
C ASP A 226 27.87 -39.08 -11.40
N VAL A 227 27.85 -38.34 -10.29
CA VAL A 227 27.61 -36.90 -10.31
C VAL A 227 28.85 -36.18 -10.88
N LEU A 228 28.69 -35.54 -12.03
CA LEU A 228 29.75 -34.76 -12.70
C LEU A 228 29.80 -33.33 -12.18
N PHE A 229 28.61 -32.73 -11.97
CA PHE A 229 28.51 -31.35 -11.52
C PHE A 229 27.23 -31.13 -10.72
N VAL A 230 27.37 -30.60 -9.51
CA VAL A 230 26.23 -30.14 -8.70
C VAL A 230 26.04 -28.66 -8.95
N ILE A 231 24.82 -28.26 -9.29
CA ILE A 231 24.51 -26.86 -9.59
C ILE A 231 24.23 -26.13 -8.29
N PRO A 232 25.10 -25.18 -7.86
CA PRO A 232 24.94 -24.49 -6.60
C PRO A 232 23.59 -23.78 -6.51
N GLY A 233 22.89 -24.00 -5.41
CA GLY A 233 21.62 -23.32 -5.14
C GLY A 233 20.39 -23.87 -5.85
N LEU A 234 20.53 -24.77 -6.83
CA LEU A 234 19.39 -25.41 -7.49
C LEU A 234 19.12 -26.80 -6.93
N TYR A 235 17.85 -27.16 -6.87
CA TYR A 235 17.38 -28.47 -6.41
C TYR A 235 16.51 -29.15 -7.45
N THR A 236 16.44 -30.48 -7.34
CA THR A 236 15.44 -31.35 -7.97
C THR A 236 14.73 -32.12 -6.86
N GLY A 237 13.58 -32.73 -7.11
CA GLY A 237 12.81 -33.38 -6.04
C GLY A 237 11.52 -34.01 -6.51
N CYS A 238 10.70 -34.44 -5.56
CA CYS A 238 9.42 -35.11 -5.83
C CYS A 238 8.56 -34.29 -6.78
N GLN A 239 8.34 -33.03 -6.43
CA GLN A 239 7.69 -32.03 -7.28
C GLN A 239 8.68 -30.94 -7.63
N LEU A 240 8.83 -30.65 -8.93
CA LEU A 240 9.75 -29.60 -9.39
C LEU A 240 9.37 -28.21 -8.85
N VAL A 241 8.09 -27.98 -8.56
CA VAL A 241 7.65 -26.73 -7.94
C VAL A 241 8.22 -26.55 -6.54
N GLU A 242 8.29 -27.63 -5.74
CA GLU A 242 8.89 -27.61 -4.41
C GLU A 242 10.41 -27.51 -4.48
N ALA A 243 11.02 -28.15 -5.47
CA ALA A 243 12.45 -28.03 -5.74
C ALA A 243 12.84 -26.59 -6.12
N MET A 244 12.09 -25.96 -7.02
CA MET A 244 12.34 -24.57 -7.41
C MET A 244 12.12 -23.61 -6.23
N ARG A 245 11.07 -23.83 -5.43
CA ARG A 245 10.78 -23.00 -4.25
C ARG A 245 11.90 -23.04 -3.20
N GLN A 246 12.51 -24.21 -3.01
CA GLN A 246 13.65 -24.40 -2.09
C GLN A 246 15.00 -23.96 -2.70
N SER A 247 15.06 -23.81 -4.02
CA SER A 247 16.23 -23.29 -4.72
C SER A 247 16.47 -21.82 -4.42
N ASN A 248 17.70 -21.37 -4.65
CA ASN A 248 18.13 -19.98 -4.56
C ASN A 248 18.82 -19.57 -5.88
N LEU A 249 19.36 -18.35 -5.92
CA LEU A 249 19.91 -17.75 -7.14
C LEU A 249 21.44 -17.79 -7.21
N GLU A 250 22.12 -18.56 -6.36
CA GLU A 250 23.58 -18.55 -6.23
C GLU A 250 24.31 -18.79 -7.57
N CYS A 251 23.96 -19.86 -8.29
CA CYS A 251 24.53 -20.12 -9.62
C CYS A 251 24.17 -19.02 -10.65
N LEU A 252 22.98 -18.41 -10.52
CA LEU A 252 22.48 -17.42 -11.47
C LEU A 252 23.23 -16.09 -11.39
N TYR A 253 23.87 -15.80 -10.27
CA TYR A 253 24.80 -14.67 -10.10
C TYR A 253 26.26 -15.02 -10.42
N ASN A 254 26.56 -16.27 -10.80
CA ASN A 254 27.93 -16.75 -11.01
C ASN A 254 28.16 -17.22 -12.46
N GLN A 255 28.87 -16.40 -13.25
CA GLN A 255 29.15 -16.72 -14.65
C GLN A 255 29.94 -18.02 -14.82
N THR A 256 30.85 -18.36 -13.90
CA THR A 256 31.59 -19.62 -13.95
C THR A 256 30.66 -20.82 -13.81
N CYS A 257 29.64 -20.73 -12.95
CA CYS A 257 28.63 -21.77 -12.82
C CYS A 257 27.84 -21.95 -14.13
N LEU A 258 27.38 -20.85 -14.73
CA LEU A 258 26.64 -20.88 -15.99
C LEU A 258 27.46 -21.45 -17.14
N ASN A 259 28.76 -21.12 -17.18
CA ASN A 259 29.68 -21.68 -18.17
C ASN A 259 29.84 -23.20 -17.98
N GLN A 260 29.86 -23.71 -16.74
CA GLN A 260 29.88 -25.15 -16.49
C GLN A 260 28.59 -25.83 -16.97
N ILE A 261 27.43 -25.25 -16.67
CA ILE A 261 26.14 -25.73 -17.21
C ILE A 261 26.20 -25.79 -18.74
N HIS A 262 26.67 -24.73 -19.39
CA HIS A 262 26.80 -24.66 -20.85
C HIS A 262 27.66 -25.81 -21.43
N ASN A 263 28.80 -26.09 -20.79
CA ASN A 263 29.73 -27.13 -21.23
C ASN A 263 29.11 -28.54 -21.17
N TYR A 264 28.27 -28.82 -20.17
CA TYR A 264 27.67 -30.15 -19.98
C TYR A 264 26.38 -30.36 -20.76
N ILE A 265 25.62 -29.29 -21.03
CA ILE A 265 24.36 -29.38 -21.81
C ILE A 265 24.66 -29.75 -23.27
N GLN A 266 25.76 -29.27 -23.84
CA GLN A 266 26.14 -29.52 -25.24
C GLN A 266 24.99 -29.28 -26.23
N SER A 267 24.19 -28.24 -25.98
CA SER A 267 23.01 -27.92 -26.78
C SER A 267 23.41 -27.63 -28.24
N PRO A 268 22.67 -28.14 -29.24
CA PRO A 268 22.89 -27.77 -30.64
C PRO A 268 22.50 -26.31 -30.92
N VAL A 269 21.79 -25.65 -30.00
CA VAL A 269 21.40 -24.26 -30.08
C VAL A 269 22.43 -23.40 -29.36
N SER A 270 22.99 -22.40 -30.05
CA SER A 270 23.87 -21.41 -29.40
C SER A 270 23.03 -20.42 -28.59
N PHE A 271 23.35 -20.27 -27.31
CA PHE A 271 22.76 -19.25 -26.45
C PHE A 271 23.85 -18.66 -25.56
N ASN A 272 24.01 -17.34 -25.59
CA ASN A 272 24.97 -16.64 -24.75
C ASN A 272 24.27 -16.21 -23.46
N ILE A 273 24.46 -16.99 -22.39
CA ILE A 273 23.85 -16.69 -21.09
C ILE A 273 24.79 -15.80 -20.26
N THR A 274 24.25 -14.70 -19.73
CA THR A 274 24.96 -13.83 -18.79
C THR A 274 24.40 -13.98 -17.37
N ALA A 275 25.30 -14.01 -16.39
CA ALA A 275 24.94 -13.98 -14.99
C ALA A 275 24.17 -12.70 -14.63
N LEU A 276 23.32 -12.81 -13.61
CA LEU A 276 22.63 -11.68 -13.01
C LEU A 276 23.63 -10.64 -12.51
N ASN A 277 23.23 -9.37 -12.58
CA ASN A 277 24.11 -8.26 -12.27
C ASN A 277 24.15 -8.00 -10.75
N THR A 278 25.31 -8.23 -10.14
CA THR A 278 25.55 -7.98 -8.71
C THR A 278 25.58 -6.50 -8.33
N SER A 279 25.72 -5.60 -9.32
CA SER A 279 25.70 -4.15 -9.10
C SER A 279 24.27 -3.58 -9.05
N VAL A 280 23.28 -4.33 -9.50
CA VAL A 280 21.86 -3.93 -9.36
C VAL A 280 21.45 -4.17 -7.91
N PHE A 281 20.83 -3.14 -7.30
CA PHE A 281 20.34 -3.26 -5.93
C PHE A 281 19.35 -4.42 -5.82
N SER A 282 19.57 -5.28 -4.84
CA SER A 282 18.62 -6.28 -4.39
C SER A 282 18.63 -6.30 -2.87
N ARG A 283 17.45 -6.42 -2.26
CA ARG A 283 17.34 -6.63 -0.81
C ARG A 283 17.62 -8.07 -0.40
N TYR A 284 17.77 -8.96 -1.36
CA TYR A 284 17.96 -10.39 -1.15
C TYR A 284 19.41 -10.79 -1.42
N ASN A 285 19.91 -11.73 -0.61
CA ASN A 285 21.19 -12.37 -0.91
C ASN A 285 20.96 -13.40 -2.04
N PRO A 286 21.93 -13.64 -2.94
CA PRO A 286 21.87 -14.77 -3.87
C PRO A 286 21.50 -16.12 -3.23
N SER A 287 21.84 -16.35 -1.96
CA SER A 287 21.50 -17.56 -1.20
C SER A 287 20.07 -17.59 -0.65
N THR A 288 19.31 -16.49 -0.74
CA THR A 288 17.90 -16.40 -0.34
C THR A 288 17.06 -17.32 -1.22
N THR A 289 16.18 -18.12 -0.61
CA THR A 289 15.37 -19.08 -1.37
C THR A 289 14.28 -18.38 -2.17
N ILE A 290 13.88 -18.98 -3.29
CA ILE A 290 12.80 -18.48 -4.14
C ILE A 290 11.48 -18.44 -3.36
N SER A 291 11.27 -19.33 -2.38
CA SER A 291 10.15 -19.23 -1.45
C SER A 291 10.07 -17.88 -0.75
N GLN A 292 11.21 -17.32 -0.34
CA GLN A 292 11.27 -16.05 0.38
C GLN A 292 11.03 -14.86 -0.56
N LEU A 293 11.46 -14.98 -1.83
CA LEU A 293 11.11 -14.01 -2.87
C LEU A 293 9.61 -14.06 -3.17
N LEU A 294 9.04 -15.25 -3.33
CA LEU A 294 7.61 -15.50 -3.57
C LEU A 294 6.73 -14.99 -2.43
N ALA A 295 7.16 -15.12 -1.18
CA ALA A 295 6.47 -14.56 -0.01
C ALA A 295 6.29 -13.03 -0.10
N ASN A 296 7.04 -12.37 -0.99
CA ASN A 296 6.93 -10.95 -1.27
C ASN A 296 6.58 -10.68 -2.76
N LEU A 297 5.91 -11.61 -3.43
CA LEU A 297 5.48 -11.48 -4.83
C LEU A 297 6.64 -11.19 -5.80
N MET A 298 7.85 -11.68 -5.51
CA MET A 298 9.05 -11.39 -6.30
C MET A 298 9.39 -9.88 -6.38
N VAL A 299 8.84 -9.05 -5.49
CA VAL A 299 9.07 -7.59 -5.47
C VAL A 299 10.29 -7.23 -4.62
N GLU A 300 11.14 -6.34 -5.15
CA GLU A 300 12.28 -5.74 -4.44
C GLU A 300 11.85 -4.54 -3.61
N SER A 301 11.09 -3.63 -4.23
CA SER A 301 10.65 -2.40 -3.60
C SER A 301 9.35 -1.90 -4.20
N TRP A 302 8.64 -1.08 -3.43
CA TRP A 302 7.47 -0.35 -3.87
C TRP A 302 7.78 1.14 -3.89
N VAL A 303 7.63 1.79 -5.03
CA VAL A 303 7.65 3.24 -5.12
C VAL A 303 6.28 3.73 -4.68
N GLN A 304 6.23 4.41 -3.53
CA GLN A 304 5.01 4.89 -2.89
C GLN A 304 4.99 6.40 -2.89
N ASN A 305 3.90 6.99 -3.35
CA ASN A 305 3.68 8.44 -3.29
C ASN A 305 2.27 8.73 -2.80
N VAL A 306 2.16 9.63 -1.82
CA VAL A 306 0.88 10.14 -1.29
C VAL A 306 0.85 11.64 -1.52
N SER A 307 -0.01 12.09 -2.42
CA SER A 307 -0.14 13.48 -2.81
C SER A 307 -1.19 14.20 -1.97
N TYR A 308 -0.74 14.95 -0.95
CA TYR A 308 -1.64 15.76 -0.13
C TYR A 308 -2.38 16.82 -0.95
N SER A 309 -1.74 17.40 -1.96
CA SER A 309 -2.37 18.40 -2.83
C SER A 309 -3.48 17.80 -3.67
N ALA A 310 -3.28 16.60 -4.23
CA ALA A 310 -4.32 15.90 -4.98
C ALA A 310 -5.49 15.51 -4.06
N TYR A 311 -5.20 14.98 -2.86
CA TYR A 311 -6.22 14.71 -1.85
C TYR A 311 -7.04 15.97 -1.50
N TYR A 312 -6.37 17.09 -1.20
CA TYR A 312 -7.03 18.34 -0.84
C TYR A 312 -7.91 18.86 -1.98
N HIS A 313 -7.40 18.79 -3.21
CA HIS A 313 -8.15 19.16 -4.41
C HIS A 313 -9.38 18.28 -4.62
N GLN A 314 -9.32 16.99 -4.28
CA GLN A 314 -10.49 16.11 -4.35
C GLN A 314 -11.49 16.36 -3.21
N CYS A 315 -11.02 16.63 -1.98
CA CYS A 315 -11.88 16.96 -0.84
C CYS A 315 -12.74 18.21 -1.11
N GLN A 316 -12.19 19.23 -1.80
CA GLN A 316 -12.86 20.49 -2.13
C GLN A 316 -13.58 21.11 -0.92
N PRO A 317 -12.85 21.71 0.03
CA PRO A 317 -13.48 22.25 1.24
C PRO A 317 -14.49 23.35 0.92
N ILE A 318 -15.70 23.22 1.48
CA ILE A 318 -16.81 24.16 1.25
C ILE A 318 -16.48 25.50 1.91
N GLN A 319 -16.07 25.44 3.17
CA GLN A 319 -15.62 26.55 3.98
C GLN A 319 -14.70 26.02 5.08
N CYS A 320 -13.89 26.87 5.69
CA CYS A 320 -13.12 26.57 6.89
C CYS A 320 -13.53 27.53 8.01
N THR A 321 -13.76 26.99 9.20
CA THR A 321 -14.07 27.75 10.42
C THR A 321 -12.99 27.54 11.47
N TYR A 322 -12.55 28.60 12.14
CA TYR A 322 -11.61 28.53 13.25
C TYR A 322 -11.96 29.53 14.36
N MET A 323 -11.48 29.24 15.57
CA MET A 323 -11.71 30.09 16.73
C MET A 323 -10.50 30.99 16.97
N LYS A 324 -10.75 32.31 16.98
CA LYS A 324 -9.75 33.32 17.33
C LYS A 324 -10.11 33.91 18.68
N ILE A 325 -9.17 33.84 19.61
CA ILE A 325 -9.32 34.45 20.94
C ILE A 325 -8.80 35.88 20.87
N GLU A 326 -9.67 36.85 21.12
CA GLU A 326 -9.32 38.27 21.19
C GLU A 326 -9.69 38.86 22.54
N LYS A 327 -9.00 39.94 22.93
CA LYS A 327 -9.40 40.73 24.10
C LYS A 327 -10.57 41.63 23.71
N ASN A 328 -11.45 41.91 24.67
CA ASN A 328 -12.51 42.89 24.48
C ASN A 328 -11.99 44.20 23.90
N GLU A 329 -12.63 44.67 22.82
CA GLU A 329 -12.32 45.98 22.26
C GLU A 329 -12.56 47.07 23.30
N ALA A 330 -11.75 48.14 23.22
CA ALA A 330 -11.86 49.28 24.14
C ALA A 330 -13.30 49.85 24.18
N ILE A 331 -14.01 49.81 23.05
CA ILE A 331 -15.40 50.24 22.93
C ILE A 331 -16.35 49.39 23.80
N TYR A 332 -16.16 48.06 23.84
CA TYR A 332 -16.94 47.17 24.70
C TYR A 332 -16.69 47.44 26.19
N ILE A 333 -15.42 47.66 26.56
CA ILE A 333 -15.03 48.01 27.94
C ILE A 333 -15.66 49.35 28.35
N ILE A 334 -15.60 50.36 27.49
CA ILE A 334 -16.18 51.69 27.73
C ILE A 334 -17.70 51.63 27.82
N THR A 335 -18.37 50.96 26.89
CA THR A 335 -19.84 50.87 26.85
C THR A 335 -20.40 50.05 28.00
N THR A 336 -19.76 48.94 28.38
CA THR A 336 -20.13 48.15 29.56
C THR A 336 -19.93 48.95 30.83
N SER A 337 -18.86 49.75 30.93
CA SER A 337 -18.64 50.66 32.05
C SER A 337 -19.77 51.71 32.13
N ILE A 338 -20.07 52.42 31.03
CA ILE A 338 -21.15 53.43 30.99
C ILE A 338 -22.52 52.82 31.35
N GLY A 339 -22.80 51.61 30.85
CA GLY A 339 -24.01 50.85 31.15
C GLY A 339 -24.13 50.45 32.62
N LEU A 340 -23.04 49.95 33.23
CA LEU A 340 -23.00 49.57 34.64
C LEU A 340 -23.09 50.77 35.59
N PHE A 341 -22.52 51.92 35.21
CA PHE A 341 -22.54 53.13 36.05
C PHE A 341 -23.87 53.90 35.99
N GLY A 342 -24.87 53.41 35.26
CA GLY A 342 -26.16 54.09 35.17
C GLY A 342 -26.03 55.46 34.50
N GLY A 343 -25.13 55.61 33.52
CA GLY A 343 -24.99 56.84 32.74
C GLY A 343 -26.32 57.29 32.13
N LEU A 344 -27.21 56.34 31.82
CA LEU A 344 -28.56 56.62 31.37
C LEU A 344 -29.39 57.40 32.41
N TYR A 345 -29.28 57.10 33.71
CA TYR A 345 -30.01 57.81 34.77
C TYR A 345 -29.51 59.25 34.94
N LYS A 346 -28.19 59.47 34.96
CA LYS A 346 -27.64 60.84 35.11
C LYS A 346 -27.85 61.70 33.87
N VAL A 347 -27.76 61.13 32.67
CA VAL A 347 -28.06 61.83 31.41
C VAL A 347 -29.55 62.12 31.29
N LEU A 348 -30.44 61.17 31.65
CA LEU A 348 -31.88 61.45 31.73
C LEU A 348 -32.15 62.58 32.71
N TYR A 349 -31.60 62.53 33.93
CA TYR A 349 -31.82 63.53 34.97
C TYR A 349 -31.35 64.94 34.56
N PHE A 350 -30.32 65.04 33.73
CA PHE A 350 -29.86 66.32 33.17
C PHE A 350 -30.72 66.81 31.99
N LEU A 351 -31.19 65.89 31.14
CA LEU A 351 -31.97 66.22 29.95
C LEU A 351 -33.46 66.48 30.26
N THR A 352 -34.04 65.85 31.28
CA THR A 352 -35.45 66.08 31.68
C THR A 352 -35.77 67.54 31.95
N PRO A 353 -35.02 68.30 32.78
CA PRO A 353 -35.35 69.70 33.03
C PRO A 353 -35.25 70.56 31.76
N ILE A 354 -34.30 70.28 30.86
CA ILE A 354 -34.13 71.01 29.58
C ILE A 354 -35.32 70.75 28.65
N ILE A 355 -35.75 69.49 28.54
CA ILE A 355 -36.90 69.10 27.70
C ILE A 355 -38.20 69.70 28.27
N VAL A 356 -38.37 69.67 29.60
CA VAL A 356 -39.53 70.28 30.28
C VAL A 356 -39.54 71.80 30.07
N GLU A 357 -38.40 72.48 30.15
CA GLU A 357 -38.26 73.92 29.88
C GLU A 357 -38.65 74.26 28.43
N ILE A 358 -38.22 73.46 27.45
CA ILE A 358 -38.57 73.64 26.03
C ILE A 358 -40.07 73.44 25.79
N ILE A 359 -40.68 72.42 26.39
CA ILE A 359 -42.13 72.17 26.30
C ILE A 359 -42.92 73.31 26.96
N ARG A 360 -42.47 73.81 28.12
CA ARG A 360 -43.09 74.93 28.84
C ARG A 360 -43.00 76.24 28.04
N ARG A 361 -41.87 76.50 27.39
CA ARG A 361 -41.69 77.67 26.50
C ARG A 361 -42.56 77.60 25.24
N ARG A 362 -42.82 76.41 24.70
CA ARG A 362 -43.76 76.23 23.58
C ARG A 362 -45.23 76.39 23.99
N ARG A 363 -45.62 75.99 25.21
CA ARG A 363 -46.98 76.24 25.74
C ARG A 363 -47.22 77.68 26.19
N GLY A 364 -46.19 78.37 26.68
CA GLY A 364 -46.29 79.78 27.13
C GLY A 364 -46.47 80.82 26.01
N LYS A 365 -46.07 80.51 24.76
CA LYS A 365 -46.22 81.42 23.61
C LYS A 365 -47.63 81.45 22.99
N VAL A 366 -48.55 80.58 23.41
CA VAL A 366 -49.91 80.51 22.85
C VAL A 366 -50.90 81.43 23.60
N ASN A 367 -50.58 81.94 24.79
CA ASN A 367 -51.53 82.66 25.66
C ASN A 367 -51.30 84.18 25.80
N SER A 368 -50.54 84.85 24.92
CA SER A 368 -50.19 86.29 25.08
C SER A 368 -50.48 87.19 23.88
N ILE A 369 -51.34 86.76 22.94
CA ILE A 369 -51.84 87.64 21.86
C ILE A 369 -53.37 87.59 21.91
N VAL A 370 -53.98 88.56 22.60
CA VAL A 370 -55.25 89.28 22.26
C VAL A 370 -55.61 90.13 23.49
N VAL A 371 -55.21 91.41 23.51
CA VAL A 371 -56.01 92.53 24.04
C VAL A 371 -55.58 93.80 23.29
N ILE A 372 -56.36 94.24 22.31
CA ILE A 372 -56.29 95.61 21.75
C ILE A 372 -57.61 96.28 22.09
N THR A 373 -57.54 97.36 22.87
CA THR A 373 -58.64 98.26 23.19
C THR A 373 -58.59 99.46 22.24
N ILE A 374 -59.70 99.79 21.56
CA ILE A 374 -59.87 101.09 20.87
C ILE A 374 -61.17 101.76 21.35
N ARG A 375 -61.01 103.06 21.60
CA ARG A 375 -61.88 104.04 22.25
C ARG A 375 -63.18 104.37 21.48
N ARG A 376 -64.20 104.76 22.27
CA ARG A 376 -65.34 105.59 21.89
C ARG A 376 -64.92 107.06 21.65
N THR A 377 -65.50 107.69 20.65
CA THR A 377 -65.69 109.15 20.57
C THR A 377 -67.09 109.44 20.06
N THR A 378 -67.79 110.29 20.85
CA THR A 378 -68.99 111.11 20.56
C THR A 378 -70.23 110.42 20.04
#